data_AF-F9WSV8-F1
#
_entry.id   AF-F9WSV8-F1
#
_cell.length_a   1.000
_cell.length_b   1.000
_cell.length_c   1.000
_cell.angle_alpha   90.00
_cell.angle_beta   90.00
_cell.angle_gamma   90.00
#
_symmetry.space_group_name_H-M   'P 1'
#
loop_
_entity.id
_entity.type
_entity.pdbx_description
1 polymer ?
#
loop_
_entity_poly.entity_id
_entity_poly.type
_entity_poly.pdbx_seq_one_letter_code
_entity_poly.pdbx_strand_id
1 'polypeptide(L)'
;MTYQWAALLLACCALCASAVESQQVDVKDPLQIMNERFNKTDAERCITALLCLWLELVQLPRRRMIERVDAVFEQFQSATSAAIERAKLHMDETFTSTDNARGVLFSIRSQLEEAQRRQGEMGKGKQSLIDSLKEDTAVVGQMFEGLSAIVTVTAGLSSYGTSILSLASVKAKLSALRHFNETSPIAKEVAQSIMSNWWNKDASDLAANLAKLISNSSEVCVISVPKRTWPHVFGNYQRTIGNAKHEQKFMSKYMETIGDIDKFDGRDGNVLTTVARRFLSSNITNQLQTALKDMFALQNTVRRLRVEQDAYLAEIQLKKSNQQGSCTALWKQLLSLVGLE
;
A
#
# COMPACT_ATOMS: atom_id res chain seq x y z
N MET A 1 -10.79 -30.82 -36.02
CA MET A 1 -10.88 -29.34 -36.00
C MET A 1 -10.54 -28.77 -34.61
N THR A 2 -9.59 -29.38 -33.88
CA THR A 2 -9.30 -29.09 -32.46
C THR A 2 -7.83 -28.69 -32.20
N TYR A 3 -6.91 -28.99 -33.12
CA TYR A 3 -5.48 -28.71 -32.96
C TYR A 3 -5.05 -27.29 -33.34
N GLN A 4 -5.84 -26.57 -34.15
CA GLN A 4 -5.53 -25.18 -34.56
C GLN A 4 -5.75 -24.18 -33.41
N TRP A 5 -6.74 -24.41 -32.55
CA TRP A 5 -7.03 -23.54 -31.41
C TRP A 5 -5.95 -23.62 -30.32
N ALA A 6 -5.42 -24.82 -30.06
CA ALA A 6 -4.33 -25.01 -29.11
C ALA A 6 -3.02 -24.36 -29.58
N ALA A 7 -2.72 -24.42 -30.88
CA ALA A 7 -1.55 -23.79 -31.48
C ALA A 7 -1.62 -22.25 -31.44
N LEU A 8 -2.80 -21.68 -31.68
CA LEU A 8 -3.05 -20.23 -31.56
C LEU A 8 -2.92 -19.74 -30.11
N LEU A 9 -3.41 -20.51 -29.14
CA LEU A 9 -3.27 -20.20 -27.71
C LEU A 9 -1.81 -20.22 -27.27
N LEU A 10 -1.03 -21.23 -27.68
CA LEU A 10 0.40 -21.32 -27.39
C LEU A 10 1.21 -20.21 -28.07
N ALA A 11 0.86 -19.87 -29.31
CA ALA A 11 1.50 -18.75 -30.02
C ALA A 11 1.18 -17.40 -29.35
N CYS A 12 -0.05 -17.18 -28.88
CA CYS A 12 -0.40 -15.99 -28.11
C CYS A 12 0.33 -15.95 -26.77
N CYS A 13 0.46 -17.07 -26.04
CA CYS A 13 1.23 -17.10 -24.80
C CYS A 13 2.73 -16.82 -25.04
N ALA A 14 3.31 -17.34 -26.12
CA ALA A 14 4.69 -17.07 -26.50
C ALA A 14 4.90 -15.61 -26.97
N LEU A 15 3.94 -15.03 -27.68
CA LEU A 15 3.94 -13.61 -28.07
C LEU A 15 3.74 -12.68 -26.86
N CYS A 16 2.93 -13.07 -25.88
CA CYS A 16 2.80 -12.33 -24.61
C CYS A 16 4.05 -12.47 -23.73
N ALA A 17 4.68 -13.64 -23.68
CA ALA A 17 5.93 -13.85 -22.94
C ALA A 17 7.10 -13.05 -23.57
N SER A 18 7.20 -13.05 -24.90
CA SER A 18 8.22 -12.29 -25.64
C SER A 18 7.96 -10.77 -25.64
N ALA A 19 6.69 -10.33 -25.59
CA ALA A 19 6.35 -8.93 -25.36
C ALA A 19 6.73 -8.46 -23.95
N VAL A 20 6.61 -9.33 -22.94
CA VAL A 20 7.05 -9.07 -21.56
C VAL A 20 8.58 -9.08 -21.43
N GLU A 21 9.29 -9.94 -22.16
CA GLU A 21 10.77 -9.96 -22.20
C GLU A 21 11.37 -8.76 -22.96
N SER A 22 10.65 -8.17 -23.92
CA SER A 22 11.16 -7.03 -24.71
C SER A 22 11.21 -5.68 -23.97
N GLN A 23 10.80 -5.64 -22.70
CA GLN A 23 10.91 -4.47 -21.82
C GLN A 23 11.77 -4.75 -20.58
N GLN A 24 12.73 -5.67 -20.66
CA GLN A 24 13.76 -5.79 -19.64
C GLN A 24 14.73 -4.62 -19.78
N VAL A 25 14.34 -3.45 -19.25
CA VAL A 25 15.27 -2.39 -18.89
C VAL A 25 16.36 -3.06 -18.06
N ASP A 26 17.63 -2.81 -18.39
CA ASP A 26 18.77 -3.31 -17.60
C ASP A 26 18.71 -2.68 -16.20
N VAL A 27 17.89 -3.25 -15.31
CA VAL A 27 17.61 -2.67 -13.99
C VAL A 27 18.77 -3.05 -13.06
N LYS A 28 19.80 -2.21 -13.07
CA LYS A 28 20.99 -2.38 -12.24
C LYS A 28 20.63 -2.57 -10.76
N ASP A 29 21.27 -3.54 -10.11
CA ASP A 29 21.06 -3.84 -8.70
C ASP A 29 21.39 -2.64 -7.80
N PRO A 30 20.58 -2.28 -6.79
CA PRO A 30 20.83 -1.15 -5.91
C PRO A 30 22.19 -1.17 -5.22
N LEU A 31 22.71 -2.36 -4.84
CA LEU A 31 24.04 -2.46 -4.22
C LEU A 31 25.14 -2.15 -5.23
N GLN A 32 24.96 -2.56 -6.48
CA GLN A 32 25.92 -2.27 -7.55
C GLN A 32 25.99 -0.76 -7.83
N ILE A 33 24.84 -0.09 -7.99
CA ILE A 33 24.79 1.37 -8.20
C ILE A 33 25.47 2.09 -7.04
N MET A 34 25.11 1.73 -5.80
CA MET A 34 25.71 2.32 -4.61
C MET A 34 27.23 2.13 -4.58
N ASN A 35 27.72 0.90 -4.77
CA ASN A 35 29.15 0.61 -4.76
C ASN A 35 29.92 1.38 -5.84
N GLU A 36 29.44 1.38 -7.09
CA GLU A 36 30.11 2.04 -8.20
C GLU A 36 30.19 3.56 -8.02
N ARG A 37 29.17 4.16 -7.40
CA ARG A 37 29.07 5.62 -7.21
C ARG A 37 29.77 6.09 -5.95
N PHE A 38 29.66 5.36 -4.84
CA PHE A 38 30.23 5.77 -3.54
C PHE A 38 31.74 5.54 -3.52
N ASN A 39 32.22 4.42 -4.06
CA ASN A 39 33.65 4.07 -4.06
C ASN A 39 34.53 5.02 -4.91
N LYS A 40 33.92 5.86 -5.75
CA LYS A 40 34.62 6.84 -6.61
C LYS A 40 34.70 8.24 -6.01
N THR A 41 34.20 8.44 -4.79
CA THR A 41 34.07 9.76 -4.18
C THR A 41 35.03 9.97 -3.01
N ASP A 42 35.45 11.21 -2.81
CA ASP A 42 36.17 11.62 -1.59
C ASP A 42 35.28 11.47 -0.34
N ALA A 43 35.89 11.50 0.84
CA ALA A 43 35.21 11.19 2.10
C ALA A 43 33.99 12.09 2.40
N GLU A 44 34.07 13.38 2.07
CA GLU A 44 32.99 14.34 2.30
C GLU A 44 31.80 14.07 1.36
N ARG A 45 32.09 13.83 0.08
CA ARG A 45 31.07 13.41 -0.88
C ARG A 45 30.44 12.07 -0.55
N CYS A 46 31.23 11.07 -0.12
CA CYS A 46 30.71 9.75 0.24
C CYS A 46 29.74 9.84 1.41
N ILE A 47 30.11 10.56 2.47
CA ILE A 47 29.24 10.74 3.64
C ILE A 47 27.98 11.54 3.28
N THR A 48 28.09 12.57 2.44
CA THR A 48 26.90 13.30 1.99
C THR A 48 25.97 12.38 1.18
N ALA A 49 26.53 11.54 0.29
CA ALA A 49 25.78 10.56 -0.47
C ALA A 49 25.11 9.51 0.42
N LEU A 50 25.79 9.03 1.46
CA LEU A 50 25.24 8.13 2.48
C LEU A 50 24.03 8.75 3.17
N LEU A 51 24.15 10.00 3.62
CA LEU A 51 23.05 10.71 4.29
C LEU A 51 21.86 10.95 3.36
N CYS A 52 22.13 11.31 2.09
CA CYS A 52 21.09 11.39 1.07
C CYS A 52 20.41 10.04 0.82
N LEU A 53 21.17 8.94 0.79
CA LEU A 53 20.63 7.59 0.64
C LEU A 53 19.72 7.27 1.83
N TRP A 54 20.19 7.47 3.06
CA TRP A 54 19.39 7.23 4.26
C TRP A 54 18.13 8.09 4.31
N LEU A 55 18.16 9.32 3.80
CA LEU A 55 16.96 10.16 3.66
C LEU A 55 15.93 9.57 2.67
N GLU A 56 16.37 8.91 1.59
CA GLU A 56 15.44 8.19 0.70
C GLU A 56 14.94 6.90 1.34
N LEU A 57 15.81 6.15 2.03
CA LEU A 57 15.45 4.89 2.68
C LEU A 57 14.46 5.07 3.83
N VAL A 58 14.63 6.10 4.67
CA VAL A 58 13.72 6.38 5.80
C VAL A 58 12.28 6.68 5.36
N GLN A 59 12.06 6.99 4.09
CA GLN A 59 10.73 7.20 3.52
C GLN A 59 10.05 5.90 3.06
N LEU A 60 10.79 4.79 2.91
CA LEU A 60 10.26 3.56 2.34
C LEU A 60 9.12 2.96 3.18
N PRO A 61 9.21 2.81 4.52
CA PRO A 61 8.08 2.32 5.31
C PRO A 61 6.82 3.21 5.15
N ARG A 62 6.98 4.53 5.04
CA ARG A 62 5.85 5.46 4.77
C ARG A 62 5.21 5.18 3.41
N ARG A 63 6.01 4.98 2.35
CA ARG A 63 5.51 4.63 1.01
C ARG A 63 4.77 3.29 1.03
N ARG A 64 5.32 2.29 1.71
CA ARG A 64 4.69 0.97 1.85
C ARG A 64 3.35 1.05 2.58
N MET A 65 3.23 1.88 3.61
CA MET A 65 1.97 2.09 4.33
C MET A 65 0.89 2.69 3.43
N ILE A 66 1.23 3.69 2.59
CA ILE A 66 0.30 4.29 1.63
C ILE A 66 -0.26 3.23 0.68
N GLU A 67 0.63 2.46 0.03
CA GLU A 67 0.24 1.37 -0.88
C GLU A 67 -0.62 0.32 -0.17
N ARG A 68 -0.27 0.00 1.08
CA ARG A 68 -1.01 -1.01 1.84
C ARG A 68 -2.40 -0.55 2.23
N VAL A 69 -2.56 0.72 2.65
CA VAL A 69 -3.87 1.34 2.87
C VAL A 69 -4.67 1.32 1.57
N ASP A 70 -4.07 1.75 0.45
CA ASP A 70 -4.74 1.72 -0.85
C ASP A 70 -5.27 0.32 -1.20
N ALA A 71 -4.41 -0.70 -1.10
CA ALA A 71 -4.75 -2.08 -1.41
C ALA A 71 -5.87 -2.64 -0.50
N VAL A 72 -5.84 -2.35 0.80
CA VAL A 72 -6.87 -2.81 1.74
C VAL A 72 -8.23 -2.19 1.41
N PHE A 73 -8.26 -0.89 1.11
CA PHE A 73 -9.51 -0.22 0.74
C PHE A 73 -10.03 -0.70 -0.62
N GLU A 74 -9.16 -0.95 -1.60
CA GLU A 74 -9.56 -1.50 -2.90
C GLU A 74 -10.13 -2.91 -2.78
N GLN A 75 -9.48 -3.79 -2.00
CA GLN A 75 -9.99 -5.14 -1.73
C GLN A 75 -11.38 -5.09 -1.08
N PHE A 76 -11.56 -4.21 -0.11
CA PHE A 76 -12.84 -4.02 0.56
C PHE A 76 -13.91 -3.44 -0.38
N GLN A 77 -13.55 -2.45 -1.19
CA GLN A 77 -14.44 -1.85 -2.19
C GLN A 77 -14.88 -2.89 -3.22
N SER A 78 -13.97 -3.72 -3.72
CA SER A 78 -14.29 -4.81 -4.65
C SER A 78 -15.30 -5.79 -4.04
N ALA A 79 -15.09 -6.21 -2.79
CA ALA A 79 -15.97 -7.14 -2.08
C ALA A 79 -17.39 -6.58 -1.81
N THR A 80 -17.51 -5.27 -1.62
CA THR A 80 -18.79 -4.60 -1.34
C THR A 80 -19.54 -4.16 -2.60
N SER A 81 -18.81 -3.72 -3.64
CA SER A 81 -19.40 -3.21 -4.89
C SER A 81 -20.25 -4.25 -5.60
N ALA A 82 -19.85 -5.53 -5.61
CA ALA A 82 -20.64 -6.58 -6.26
C ALA A 82 -22.06 -6.72 -5.68
N ALA A 83 -22.23 -6.52 -4.36
CA ALA A 83 -23.54 -6.59 -3.72
C ALA A 83 -24.38 -5.32 -4.01
N ILE A 84 -23.73 -4.15 -4.03
CA ILE A 84 -24.34 -2.87 -4.37
C ILE A 84 -24.83 -2.87 -5.83
N GLU A 85 -24.00 -3.34 -6.77
CA GLU A 85 -24.38 -3.44 -8.19
C GLU A 85 -25.53 -4.42 -8.41
N ARG A 86 -25.54 -5.58 -7.74
CA ARG A 86 -26.69 -6.49 -7.80
C ARG A 86 -27.98 -5.84 -7.28
N ALA A 87 -27.90 -5.01 -6.24
CA ALA A 87 -29.08 -4.32 -5.71
C ALA A 87 -29.65 -3.32 -6.69
N LYS A 88 -28.80 -2.62 -7.45
CA LYS A 88 -29.25 -1.70 -8.51
C LYS A 88 -30.05 -2.42 -9.58
N LEU A 89 -29.69 -3.65 -9.95
CA LEU A 89 -30.45 -4.43 -10.93
C LEU A 89 -31.89 -4.73 -10.46
N HIS A 90 -32.12 -4.85 -9.15
CA HIS A 90 -33.48 -5.04 -8.60
C HIS A 90 -34.31 -3.74 -8.59
N MET A 91 -33.70 -2.58 -8.86
CA MET A 91 -34.38 -1.30 -8.96
C MET A 91 -34.83 -0.97 -10.40
N ASP A 92 -34.47 -1.78 -11.40
CA ASP A 92 -35.01 -1.62 -12.75
C ASP A 92 -36.52 -1.88 -12.76
N GLU A 93 -37.27 -0.95 -13.33
CA GLU A 93 -38.75 -0.91 -13.33
C GLU A 93 -39.42 -2.09 -14.06
N THR A 94 -38.63 -2.98 -14.66
CA THR A 94 -39.10 -4.21 -15.32
C THR A 94 -39.64 -5.26 -14.35
N PHE A 95 -39.36 -5.14 -13.05
CA PHE A 95 -39.87 -6.07 -12.05
C PHE A 95 -41.27 -5.66 -11.54
N THR A 96 -42.32 -6.05 -12.26
CA THR A 96 -43.72 -5.96 -11.79
C THR A 96 -43.91 -6.75 -10.49
N SER A 97 -44.03 -6.06 -9.37
CA SER A 97 -44.05 -6.65 -8.02
C SER A 97 -45.46 -6.63 -7.39
N THR A 98 -45.80 -7.69 -6.64
CA THR A 98 -46.96 -7.76 -5.75
C THR A 98 -46.75 -6.85 -4.52
N ASP A 99 -47.79 -6.52 -3.75
CA ASP A 99 -47.66 -5.62 -2.60
C ASP A 99 -46.61 -6.07 -1.56
N ASN A 100 -46.45 -7.39 -1.34
CA ASN A 100 -45.38 -7.93 -0.48
C ASN A 100 -43.98 -7.66 -1.06
N ALA A 101 -43.81 -7.79 -2.37
CA ALA A 101 -42.54 -7.54 -3.03
C ALA A 101 -42.22 -6.04 -3.12
N ARG A 102 -43.23 -5.14 -3.09
CA ARG A 102 -43.03 -3.69 -2.95
C ARG A 102 -42.38 -3.32 -1.61
N GLY A 103 -42.80 -3.96 -0.52
CA GLY A 103 -42.21 -3.74 0.81
C GLY A 103 -40.73 -4.11 0.86
N VAL A 104 -40.37 -5.28 0.31
CA VAL A 104 -38.96 -5.72 0.23
C VAL A 104 -38.15 -4.83 -0.71
N LEU A 105 -38.69 -4.44 -1.87
CA LEU A 105 -38.03 -3.50 -2.78
C LEU A 105 -37.78 -2.13 -2.15
N PHE A 106 -38.70 -1.63 -1.31
CA PHE A 106 -38.48 -0.40 -0.55
C PHE A 106 -37.34 -0.54 0.46
N SER A 107 -37.25 -1.68 1.17
CA SER A 107 -36.13 -1.97 2.07
C SER A 107 -34.80 -2.04 1.31
N ILE A 108 -34.76 -2.76 0.18
CA ILE A 108 -33.58 -2.82 -0.70
C ILE A 108 -33.15 -1.42 -1.13
N ARG A 109 -34.09 -0.58 -1.57
CA ARG A 109 -33.81 0.81 -1.97
C ARG A 109 -33.17 1.62 -0.84
N SER A 110 -33.77 1.58 0.35
CA SER A 110 -33.24 2.29 1.52
C SER A 110 -31.84 1.80 1.90
N GLN A 111 -31.60 0.49 1.91
CA GLN A 111 -30.28 -0.08 2.19
C GLN A 111 -29.25 0.26 1.09
N LEU A 112 -29.68 0.34 -0.17
CA LEU A 112 -28.83 0.72 -1.30
C LEU A 112 -28.39 2.19 -1.20
N GLU A 113 -29.32 3.11 -0.95
CA GLU A 113 -29.03 4.54 -0.75
C GLU A 113 -28.03 4.72 0.41
N GLU A 114 -28.25 4.02 1.52
CA GLU A 114 -27.36 4.06 2.67
C GLU A 114 -25.98 3.43 2.38
N ALA A 115 -25.93 2.34 1.61
CA ALA A 115 -24.66 1.71 1.20
C ALA A 115 -23.85 2.66 0.31
N GLN A 116 -24.50 3.32 -0.66
CA GLN A 116 -23.85 4.30 -1.55
C GLN A 116 -23.33 5.51 -0.78
N ARG A 117 -24.11 6.05 0.16
CA ARG A 117 -23.68 7.15 1.05
C ARG A 117 -22.43 6.76 1.83
N ARG A 118 -22.44 5.58 2.47
CA ARG A 118 -21.29 5.08 3.25
C ARG A 118 -20.07 4.78 2.39
N GLN A 119 -20.26 4.31 1.15
CA GLN A 119 -19.17 4.13 0.20
C GLN A 119 -18.49 5.46 -0.13
N GLY A 120 -19.27 6.54 -0.30
CA GLY A 120 -18.74 7.90 -0.47
C GLY A 120 -17.96 8.41 0.75
N GLU A 121 -18.47 8.17 1.96
CA GLU A 121 -17.79 8.54 3.22
C GLU A 121 -16.47 7.80 3.39
N MET A 122 -16.48 6.49 3.18
CA MET A 122 -15.29 5.65 3.20
C MET A 122 -14.23 6.15 2.20
N GLY A 123 -14.64 6.51 0.97
CA GLY A 123 -13.74 7.06 -0.04
C GLY A 123 -13.10 8.39 0.39
N LYS A 124 -13.85 9.29 1.02
CA LYS A 124 -13.33 10.54 1.58
C LYS A 124 -12.37 10.28 2.75
N GLY A 125 -12.71 9.35 3.65
CA GLY A 125 -11.86 8.94 4.76
C GLY A 125 -10.53 8.34 4.29
N LYS A 126 -10.57 7.47 3.28
CA LYS A 126 -9.39 6.92 2.60
C LYS A 126 -8.49 8.03 2.07
N GLN A 127 -9.05 8.95 1.29
CA GLN A 127 -8.27 10.01 0.65
C GLN A 127 -7.60 10.93 1.69
N SER A 128 -8.35 11.33 2.72
CA SER A 128 -7.82 12.14 3.83
C SER A 128 -6.66 11.47 4.56
N LEU A 129 -6.76 10.16 4.79
CA LEU A 129 -5.68 9.37 5.39
C LEU A 129 -4.44 9.30 4.48
N ILE A 130 -4.63 9.04 3.18
CA ILE A 130 -3.56 9.01 2.18
C ILE A 130 -2.84 10.36 2.11
N ASP A 131 -3.60 11.47 2.07
CA ASP A 131 -3.04 12.81 2.01
C ASP A 131 -2.23 13.14 3.27
N SER A 132 -2.75 12.78 4.44
CA SER A 132 -2.04 12.95 5.71
C SER A 132 -0.76 12.11 5.76
N LEU A 133 -0.74 10.90 5.19
CA LEU A 133 0.45 10.06 5.10
C LEU A 133 1.49 10.59 4.10
N LYS A 134 1.09 11.38 3.10
CA LYS A 134 2.00 12.01 2.14
C LYS A 134 2.74 13.22 2.73
N GLU A 135 2.22 13.81 3.80
CA GLU A 135 2.87 14.93 4.49
C GLU A 135 4.23 14.53 5.08
N ASP A 136 5.19 15.44 5.06
CA ASP A 136 6.55 15.23 5.61
C ASP A 136 6.60 15.18 7.14
N THR A 137 5.48 15.47 7.81
CA THR A 137 5.26 15.35 9.25
C THR A 137 4.75 13.96 9.64
N ALA A 138 4.31 13.14 8.66
CA ALA A 138 3.79 11.82 8.90
C ALA A 138 4.89 10.87 9.38
N VAL A 139 4.74 10.38 10.61
CA VAL A 139 5.63 9.38 11.20
C VAL A 139 4.99 8.01 11.03
N VAL A 140 5.73 7.10 10.40
CA VAL A 140 5.37 5.68 10.30
C VAL A 140 6.40 4.85 11.05
N GLY A 141 6.00 4.16 12.10
CA GLY A 141 6.82 3.35 12.98
C GLY A 141 7.85 4.13 13.77
N GLN A 142 9.00 3.50 13.96
CA GLN A 142 10.14 4.11 14.64
C GLN A 142 10.90 5.08 13.71
N MET A 143 10.20 5.85 12.87
CA MET A 143 10.82 6.81 11.94
C MET A 143 11.70 7.82 12.69
N PHE A 144 11.31 8.16 13.92
CA PHE A 144 12.14 8.96 14.82
C PHE A 144 13.54 8.36 15.00
N GLU A 145 13.68 7.04 15.21
CA GLU A 145 14.98 6.37 15.34
C GLU A 145 15.81 6.51 14.05
N GLY A 146 15.18 6.34 12.87
CA GLY A 146 15.84 6.54 11.57
C GLY A 146 16.26 8.00 11.33
N LEU A 147 15.40 8.97 11.65
CA LEU A 147 15.72 10.38 11.53
C LEU A 147 16.80 10.80 12.54
N SER A 148 16.79 10.25 13.75
CA SER A 148 17.80 10.50 14.78
C SER A 148 19.16 9.98 14.32
N ALA A 149 19.21 8.77 13.73
CA ALA A 149 20.43 8.23 13.13
C ALA A 149 21.02 9.18 12.09
N ILE A 150 20.20 9.69 11.15
CA ILE A 150 20.66 10.66 10.14
C ILE A 150 21.21 11.92 10.81
N VAL A 151 20.50 12.48 11.79
CA VAL A 151 20.93 13.71 12.48
C VAL A 151 22.21 13.51 13.27
N THR A 152 22.37 12.38 13.98
CA THR A 152 23.59 12.04 14.74
C THR A 152 24.83 11.95 13.84
N VAL A 153 24.68 11.35 12.66
CA VAL A 153 25.77 11.29 11.66
C VAL A 153 26.07 12.69 11.12
N THR A 154 25.04 13.44 10.76
CA THR A 154 25.20 14.78 10.19
C THR A 154 25.74 15.81 11.20
N ALA A 155 25.51 15.61 12.51
CA ALA A 155 26.12 16.40 13.60
C ALA A 155 27.64 16.36 13.66
N GLY A 156 28.25 15.35 13.04
CA GLY A 156 29.68 15.36 12.83
C GLY A 156 30.14 16.33 11.73
N LEU A 157 29.26 16.85 10.86
CA LEU A 157 29.61 17.70 9.71
C LEU A 157 29.26 19.18 9.90
N SER A 158 28.23 19.49 10.67
CA SER A 158 27.78 20.86 10.92
C SER A 158 27.32 21.04 12.38
N SER A 159 27.24 22.29 12.87
CA SER A 159 26.73 22.58 14.22
C SER A 159 25.20 22.58 14.25
N TYR A 160 24.62 22.00 15.32
CA TYR A 160 23.17 21.74 15.42
C TYR A 160 22.50 22.61 16.47
N GLY A 161 21.39 23.27 16.08
CA GLY A 161 20.38 23.76 17.01
C GLY A 161 19.34 22.70 17.36
N THR A 162 18.64 22.88 18.48
CA THR A 162 17.53 22.03 18.97
C THR A 162 16.26 22.25 18.14
N SER A 163 16.21 21.66 16.94
CA SER A 163 15.01 21.65 16.09
C SER A 163 14.15 20.43 16.40
N ILE A 164 12.82 20.55 16.24
CA ILE A 164 11.91 19.40 16.23
C ILE A 164 12.33 18.45 15.09
N LEU A 165 12.46 17.16 15.40
CA LEU A 165 12.88 16.15 14.44
C LEU A 165 11.71 15.73 13.54
N SER A 166 11.79 16.11 12.26
CA SER A 166 10.85 15.74 11.19
C SER A 166 11.57 15.52 9.86
N LEU A 167 10.95 14.83 8.90
CA LEU A 167 11.55 14.62 7.57
C LEU A 167 11.91 15.95 6.90
N ALA A 168 11.01 16.94 6.97
CA ALA A 168 11.24 18.29 6.44
C ALA A 168 12.46 18.96 7.09
N SER A 169 12.59 18.87 8.41
CA SER A 169 13.75 19.44 9.13
C SER A 169 15.06 18.75 8.76
N VAL A 170 15.06 17.42 8.63
CA VAL A 170 16.25 16.64 8.28
C VAL A 170 16.65 16.92 6.83
N LYS A 171 15.68 16.97 5.91
CA LYS A 171 15.91 17.34 4.51
C LYS A 171 16.51 18.73 4.36
N ALA A 172 15.97 19.72 5.08
CA ALA A 172 16.53 21.08 5.09
C ALA A 172 17.98 21.09 5.58
N LYS A 173 18.31 20.32 6.62
CA LYS A 173 19.68 20.19 7.14
C LYS A 173 20.62 19.54 6.13
N LEU A 174 20.20 18.44 5.51
CA LEU A 174 21.01 17.77 4.49
C LEU A 174 21.22 18.66 3.26
N SER A 175 20.22 19.47 2.89
CA SER A 175 20.33 20.40 1.76
C SER A 175 21.37 21.50 1.94
N ALA A 176 21.79 21.77 3.18
CA ALA A 176 22.85 22.74 3.49
C ALA A 176 24.27 22.14 3.39
N LEU A 177 24.41 20.83 3.15
CA LEU A 177 25.70 20.18 2.97
C LEU A 177 26.29 20.52 1.60
N ARG A 178 27.61 20.75 1.56
CA ARG A 178 28.35 21.23 0.38
C ARG A 178 28.11 20.41 -0.90
N HIS A 179 27.94 19.09 -0.77
CA HIS A 179 27.80 18.16 -1.90
C HIS A 179 26.37 17.58 -2.06
N PHE A 180 25.37 18.20 -1.42
CA PHE A 180 24.00 17.68 -1.46
C PHE A 180 23.45 17.59 -2.88
N ASN A 181 23.59 18.65 -3.68
CA ASN A 181 23.07 18.69 -5.05
C ASN A 181 23.76 17.67 -5.97
N GLU A 182 25.05 17.38 -5.73
CA GLU A 182 25.81 16.39 -6.50
C GLU A 182 25.42 14.96 -6.14
N THR A 183 25.10 14.70 -4.86
CA THR A 183 24.94 13.34 -4.33
C THR A 183 23.48 12.89 -4.15
N SER A 184 22.54 13.83 -3.98
CA SER A 184 21.11 13.53 -3.92
C SER A 184 20.58 12.76 -5.15
N PRO A 185 20.99 13.07 -6.39
CA PRO A 185 20.59 12.29 -7.57
C PRO A 185 21.00 10.82 -7.49
N ILE A 186 22.17 10.51 -6.92
CA ILE A 186 22.66 9.14 -6.74
C ILE A 186 21.76 8.38 -5.77
N ALA A 187 21.42 9.00 -4.63
CA ALA A 187 20.49 8.42 -3.67
C ALA A 187 19.11 8.12 -4.27
N LYS A 188 18.60 9.02 -5.11
CA LYS A 188 17.34 8.84 -5.83
C LYS A 188 17.41 7.71 -6.85
N GLU A 189 18.51 7.60 -7.60
CA GLU A 189 18.77 6.50 -8.54
C GLU A 189 18.75 5.13 -7.81
N VAL A 190 19.45 5.03 -6.67
CA VAL A 190 19.43 3.82 -5.83
C VAL A 190 18.02 3.53 -5.32
N ALA A 191 17.31 4.53 -4.81
CA ALA A 191 15.93 4.36 -4.33
C ALA A 191 14.96 3.92 -5.44
N GLN A 192 15.09 4.47 -6.64
CA GLN A 192 14.31 4.03 -7.81
C GLN A 192 14.60 2.58 -8.20
N SER A 193 15.87 2.17 -8.14
CA SER A 193 16.24 0.77 -8.37
C SER A 193 15.67 -0.16 -7.29
N ILE A 194 15.65 0.25 -6.01
CA ILE A 194 14.99 -0.51 -4.94
C ILE A 194 13.50 -0.69 -5.26
N MET A 195 12.83 0.40 -5.62
CA MET A 195 11.41 0.39 -5.99
C MET A 195 11.12 -0.55 -7.17
N SER A 196 12.07 -0.69 -8.09
CA SER A 196 11.92 -1.53 -9.30
C SER A 196 12.27 -3.00 -9.05
N ASN A 197 13.32 -3.27 -8.28
CA ASN A 197 13.91 -4.61 -8.16
C ASN A 197 13.51 -5.35 -6.89
N TRP A 198 13.37 -4.65 -5.77
CA TRP A 198 13.23 -5.27 -4.46
C TRP A 198 11.83 -5.07 -3.87
N TRP A 199 11.11 -4.04 -4.31
CA TRP A 199 9.86 -3.60 -3.69
C TRP A 199 8.74 -4.63 -3.66
N ASN A 200 8.67 -5.47 -4.69
CA ASN A 200 7.66 -6.52 -4.82
C ASN A 200 8.11 -7.87 -4.22
N LYS A 201 9.30 -7.94 -3.60
CA LYS A 201 9.74 -9.13 -2.87
C LYS A 201 8.97 -9.27 -1.56
N ASP A 202 9.06 -10.45 -0.94
CA ASP A 202 8.57 -10.64 0.42
C ASP A 202 9.19 -9.62 1.38
N ALA A 203 8.43 -9.23 2.41
CA ALA A 203 8.85 -8.19 3.35
C ALA A 203 10.15 -8.56 4.08
N SER A 204 10.34 -9.84 4.41
CA SER A 204 11.58 -10.32 5.05
C SER A 204 12.78 -10.15 4.13
N ASP A 205 12.64 -10.51 2.86
CA ASP A 205 13.69 -10.39 1.85
C ASP A 205 14.00 -8.91 1.54
N LEU A 206 12.98 -8.06 1.45
CA LEU A 206 13.16 -6.62 1.25
C LEU A 206 13.91 -6.00 2.44
N ALA A 207 13.48 -6.28 3.68
CA ALA A 207 14.14 -5.77 4.88
C ALA A 207 15.60 -6.24 4.98
N ALA A 208 15.88 -7.51 4.69
CA ALA A 208 17.24 -8.05 4.68
C ALA A 208 18.14 -7.37 3.63
N ASN A 209 17.63 -7.16 2.41
CA ASN A 209 18.36 -6.46 1.35
C ASN A 209 18.62 -4.99 1.71
N LEU A 210 17.66 -4.31 2.32
CA LEU A 210 17.82 -2.93 2.80
C LEU A 210 18.86 -2.84 3.92
N ALA A 211 18.83 -3.76 4.89
CA ALA A 211 19.84 -3.82 5.96
C ALA A 211 21.25 -4.02 5.39
N LYS A 212 21.40 -4.90 4.38
CA LYS A 212 22.67 -5.12 3.67
C LYS A 212 23.13 -3.85 2.94
N LEU A 213 22.22 -3.15 2.26
CA LEU A 213 22.53 -1.88 1.59
C LEU A 213 22.99 -0.81 2.58
N ILE A 214 22.31 -0.68 3.72
CA ILE A 214 22.65 0.26 4.80
C ILE A 214 24.03 -0.04 5.38
N SER A 215 24.34 -1.32 5.64
CA SER A 215 25.65 -1.72 6.14
C SER A 215 26.76 -1.44 5.13
N ASN A 216 26.57 -1.89 3.89
CA ASN A 216 27.57 -1.73 2.83
C ASN A 216 27.83 -0.26 2.51
N SER A 217 26.79 0.57 2.44
CA SER A 217 26.95 2.01 2.17
C SER A 217 27.77 2.72 3.26
N SER A 218 27.62 2.31 4.52
CA SER A 218 28.42 2.84 5.63
C SER A 218 29.88 2.38 5.56
N GLU A 219 30.10 1.10 5.21
CA GLU A 219 31.44 0.52 5.08
C GLU A 219 32.24 1.10 3.90
N VAL A 220 31.59 1.35 2.76
CA VAL A 220 32.26 1.96 1.59
C VAL A 220 32.85 3.32 1.96
N CYS A 221 32.13 4.15 2.74
CA CYS A 221 32.66 5.43 3.17
C CYS A 221 33.81 5.33 4.20
N VAL A 222 33.92 4.23 4.94
CA VAL A 222 35.11 3.94 5.77
C VAL A 222 36.32 3.67 4.89
N ILE A 223 36.14 2.89 3.81
CA ILE A 223 37.21 2.46 2.90
C ILE A 223 37.74 3.64 2.07
N SER A 224 36.88 4.59 1.69
CA SER A 224 37.26 5.79 0.94
C SER A 224 38.22 6.73 1.69
N VAL A 225 38.55 6.47 2.97
CA VAL A 225 39.54 7.23 3.75
C VAL A 225 40.90 6.50 3.76
N PRO A 226 41.95 7.04 3.12
CA PRO A 226 43.26 6.40 3.11
C PRO A 226 43.86 6.26 4.52
N LYS A 227 44.41 5.08 4.86
CA LYS A 227 45.05 4.81 6.16
C LYS A 227 46.20 5.78 6.52
N ARG A 228 46.83 6.42 5.53
CA ARG A 228 47.97 7.36 5.71
C ARG A 228 47.55 8.78 6.11
N THR A 229 46.30 9.17 5.90
CA THR A 229 45.76 10.50 6.25
C THR A 229 45.15 10.54 7.67
N TRP A 230 45.28 9.44 8.41
CA TRP A 230 44.80 9.25 9.79
C TRP A 230 45.14 10.36 10.81
N PRO A 231 46.26 11.10 10.69
CA PRO A 231 46.55 12.17 11.66
C PRO A 231 46.08 13.58 11.25
N HIS A 232 45.73 13.84 9.99
CA HIS A 232 45.72 15.22 9.46
C HIS A 232 44.40 15.72 8.85
N VAL A 233 43.33 14.92 8.87
CA VAL A 233 42.00 15.35 8.37
C VAL A 233 40.98 15.51 9.52
N PHE A 234 41.40 15.46 10.79
CA PHE A 234 40.51 14.97 11.85
C PHE A 234 40.04 15.95 12.92
N GLY A 235 38.73 16.11 12.96
CA GLY A 235 37.94 16.23 14.19
C GLY A 235 36.50 15.76 13.96
N ASN A 236 35.97 16.10 12.79
CA ASN A 236 34.57 15.96 12.46
C ASN A 236 34.27 14.71 11.61
N TYR A 237 35.09 14.38 10.61
CA TYR A 237 34.86 13.25 9.70
C TYR A 237 35.01 11.85 10.31
N GLN A 238 36.01 11.59 11.18
CA GLN A 238 36.11 10.28 11.87
C GLN A 238 34.89 10.05 12.73
N ARG A 239 34.47 11.11 13.43
CA ARG A 239 33.29 11.08 14.28
C ARG A 239 32.06 10.80 13.44
N THR A 240 31.92 11.42 12.27
CA THR A 240 30.82 11.13 11.34
C THR A 240 30.82 9.68 10.85
N ILE A 241 31.97 9.13 10.45
CA ILE A 241 32.08 7.73 10.00
C ILE A 241 31.82 6.75 11.14
N GLY A 242 32.35 7.02 12.33
CA GLY A 242 32.10 6.24 13.54
C GLY A 242 30.63 6.25 13.93
N ASN A 243 30.01 7.43 13.88
CA ASN A 243 28.57 7.58 14.08
C ASN A 243 27.79 6.80 13.02
N ALA A 244 28.14 6.87 11.73
CA ALA A 244 27.45 6.12 10.69
C ALA A 244 27.48 4.60 10.95
N LYS A 245 28.66 4.07 11.29
CA LYS A 245 28.81 2.65 11.67
C LYS A 245 28.00 2.28 12.90
N HIS A 246 27.87 3.17 13.88
CA HIS A 246 27.06 2.92 15.08
C HIS A 246 25.56 2.99 14.79
N GLU A 247 25.15 3.98 13.99
CA GLU A 247 23.76 4.36 13.77
C GLU A 247 23.07 3.50 12.70
N GLN A 248 23.83 2.82 11.83
CA GLN A 248 23.29 1.96 10.77
C GLN A 248 22.33 0.88 11.30
N LYS A 249 22.53 0.41 12.55
CA LYS A 249 21.66 -0.59 13.19
C LYS A 249 20.25 -0.06 13.43
N PHE A 250 20.10 1.23 13.78
CA PHE A 250 18.80 1.85 14.01
C PHE A 250 18.07 2.07 12.69
N MET A 251 18.78 2.49 11.65
CA MET A 251 18.21 2.58 10.30
C MET A 251 17.78 1.19 9.78
N SER A 252 18.60 0.16 9.98
CA SER A 252 18.28 -1.21 9.55
C SER A 252 17.07 -1.77 10.30
N LYS A 253 17.05 -1.63 11.64
CA LYS A 253 15.91 -2.00 12.48
C LYS A 253 14.64 -1.25 12.08
N TYR A 254 14.75 0.03 11.72
CA TYR A 254 13.60 0.79 11.25
C TYR A 254 13.00 0.20 9.96
N MET A 255 13.82 -0.34 9.05
CA MET A 255 13.33 -0.99 7.83
C MET A 255 12.50 -2.26 8.11
N GLU A 256 12.70 -2.93 9.25
CA GLU A 256 11.87 -4.07 9.67
C GLU A 256 10.39 -3.70 9.84
N THR A 257 10.09 -2.41 10.04
CA THR A 257 8.72 -1.86 10.06
C THR A 257 7.91 -2.26 8.82
N ILE A 258 8.56 -2.46 7.67
CA ILE A 258 7.92 -2.93 6.43
C ILE A 258 7.21 -4.26 6.65
N GLY A 259 7.80 -5.19 7.40
CA GLY A 259 7.20 -6.49 7.69
C GLY A 259 5.94 -6.38 8.56
N ASP A 260 5.88 -5.40 9.45
CA ASP A 260 4.68 -5.15 10.25
C ASP A 260 3.59 -4.41 9.47
N ILE A 261 3.98 -3.56 8.51
CA ILE A 261 3.05 -2.91 7.57
C ILE A 261 2.37 -3.95 6.69
N ASP A 262 3.11 -4.92 6.15
CA ASP A 262 2.54 -5.92 5.24
C ASP A 262 1.53 -6.85 5.94
N LYS A 263 1.62 -7.01 7.27
CA LYS A 263 0.63 -7.73 8.10
C LYS A 263 -0.69 -6.96 8.29
N PHE A 264 -0.76 -5.69 7.91
CA PHE A 264 -1.98 -4.90 7.99
C PHE A 264 -3.06 -5.50 7.08
N ASP A 265 -3.96 -6.32 7.61
CA ASP A 265 -5.08 -6.90 6.87
C ASP A 265 -6.40 -6.28 7.37
N GLY A 266 -7.18 -5.68 6.44
CA GLY A 266 -8.51 -5.12 6.65
C GLY A 266 -9.52 -6.05 7.33
N ARG A 267 -9.24 -7.35 7.37
CA ARG A 267 -10.14 -8.39 7.90
C ARG A 267 -10.12 -8.56 9.41
N ASP A 268 -9.08 -8.07 10.12
CA ASP A 268 -8.98 -8.17 11.58
C ASP A 268 -8.82 -6.79 12.24
N GLY A 269 -9.93 -6.24 12.74
CA GLY A 269 -9.98 -4.94 13.40
C GLY A 269 -9.06 -4.81 14.63
N ASN A 270 -8.70 -5.92 15.29
CA ASN A 270 -7.81 -5.92 16.45
C ASN A 270 -6.33 -5.82 16.04
N VAL A 271 -5.92 -6.53 14.98
CA VAL A 271 -4.58 -6.40 14.37
C VAL A 271 -4.38 -4.97 13.87
N LEU A 272 -5.40 -4.41 13.23
CA LEU A 272 -5.40 -3.03 12.74
C LEU A 272 -5.21 -1.98 13.82
N THR A 273 -5.92 -2.10 14.94
CA THR A 273 -5.81 -1.14 16.05
C THR A 273 -4.43 -1.20 16.71
N THR A 274 -3.82 -2.40 16.72
CA THR A 274 -2.51 -2.66 17.33
C THR A 274 -1.38 -2.14 16.44
N VAL A 275 -1.47 -2.36 15.12
CA VAL A 275 -0.54 -1.82 14.13
C VAL A 275 -0.67 -0.29 14.08
N ALA A 276 -1.88 0.25 13.93
CA ALA A 276 -2.11 1.70 13.87
C ALA A 276 -1.49 2.47 15.05
N ARG A 277 -1.73 2.02 16.29
CA ARG A 277 -1.17 2.68 17.50
C ARG A 277 0.35 2.59 17.60
N ARG A 278 0.96 1.56 17.01
CA ARG A 278 2.40 1.33 17.09
C ARG A 278 3.17 2.13 16.05
N PHE A 279 2.52 2.44 14.92
CA PHE A 279 3.21 3.02 13.77
C PHE A 279 2.78 4.45 13.44
N LEU A 280 1.63 4.95 13.85
CA LEU A 280 1.17 6.26 13.37
C LEU A 280 1.18 7.30 14.49
N SER A 281 1.35 8.58 14.11
CA SER A 281 1.09 9.69 15.04
C SER A 281 -0.35 9.61 15.56
N SER A 282 -0.64 10.23 16.71
CA SER A 282 -1.98 10.18 17.30
C SER A 282 -3.07 10.65 16.33
N ASN A 283 -2.78 11.67 15.52
CA ASN A 283 -3.71 12.20 14.53
C ASN A 283 -3.99 11.19 13.40
N ILE A 284 -2.94 10.65 12.78
CA ILE A 284 -3.09 9.69 11.67
C ILE A 284 -3.70 8.37 12.18
N THR A 285 -3.38 7.98 13.42
CA THR A 285 -4.04 6.85 14.10
C THR A 285 -5.55 7.06 14.20
N ASN A 286 -5.99 8.25 14.62
CA ASN A 286 -7.41 8.57 14.77
C ASN A 286 -8.13 8.59 13.40
N GLN A 287 -7.49 9.14 12.37
CA GLN A 287 -8.01 9.12 11.00
C GLN A 287 -8.18 7.68 10.49
N LEU A 288 -7.16 6.84 10.67
CA LEU A 288 -7.23 5.43 10.31
C LEU A 288 -8.35 4.72 11.06
N GLN A 289 -8.47 4.89 12.39
CA GLN A 289 -9.56 4.32 13.16
C GLN A 289 -10.95 4.75 12.66
N THR A 290 -11.09 6.00 12.25
CA THR A 290 -12.34 6.52 11.68
C THR A 290 -12.65 5.85 10.36
N ALA A 291 -11.68 5.79 9.44
CA ALA A 291 -11.86 5.18 8.13
C ALA A 291 -12.21 3.67 8.23
N LEU A 292 -11.68 2.98 9.24
CA LEU A 292 -12.02 1.58 9.52
C LEU A 292 -13.42 1.40 10.06
N LYS A 293 -13.88 2.29 10.95
CA LYS A 293 -15.27 2.28 11.41
C LYS A 293 -16.24 2.45 10.23
N ASP A 294 -15.89 3.30 9.27
CA ASP A 294 -16.69 3.49 8.05
C ASP A 294 -16.72 2.21 7.19
N MET A 295 -15.60 1.51 7.03
CA MET A 295 -15.56 0.20 6.38
C MET A 295 -16.47 -0.81 7.08
N PHE A 296 -16.36 -0.97 8.41
CA PHE A 296 -17.23 -1.90 9.15
C PHE A 296 -18.71 -1.52 9.04
N ALA A 297 -19.04 -0.24 9.06
CA ALA A 297 -20.41 0.22 8.90
C ALA A 297 -20.95 -0.08 7.49
N LEU A 298 -20.14 0.13 6.44
CA LEU A 298 -20.51 -0.26 5.07
C LEU A 298 -20.68 -1.77 4.94
N GLN A 299 -19.79 -2.57 5.54
CA GLN A 299 -19.89 -4.03 5.55
C GLN A 299 -21.22 -4.50 6.15
N ASN A 300 -21.63 -3.91 7.28
CA ASN A 300 -22.89 -4.22 7.94
C ASN A 300 -24.11 -3.84 7.09
N THR A 301 -24.08 -2.69 6.42
CA THR A 301 -25.14 -2.29 5.48
C THR A 301 -25.21 -3.22 4.28
N VAL A 302 -24.07 -3.59 3.68
CA VAL A 302 -24.02 -4.57 2.58
C VAL A 302 -24.53 -5.94 3.02
N ARG A 303 -24.25 -6.37 4.25
CA ARG A 303 -24.80 -7.62 4.80
C ARG A 303 -26.33 -7.57 4.89
N ARG A 304 -26.89 -6.46 5.39
CA ARG A 304 -28.35 -6.25 5.43
C ARG A 304 -28.96 -6.23 4.04
N LEU A 305 -28.32 -5.55 3.09
CA LEU A 305 -28.74 -5.50 1.68
C LEU A 305 -28.82 -6.90 1.06
N ARG A 306 -27.85 -7.78 1.33
CA ARG A 306 -27.87 -9.18 0.85
C ARG A 306 -29.05 -9.97 1.43
N VAL A 307 -29.34 -9.81 2.72
CA VAL A 307 -30.50 -10.48 3.35
C VAL A 307 -31.81 -10.06 2.70
N GLU A 308 -31.97 -8.77 2.41
CA GLU A 308 -33.16 -8.24 1.73
C GLU A 308 -33.27 -8.74 0.27
N GLN A 309 -32.13 -8.83 -0.44
CA GLN A 309 -32.09 -9.43 -1.78
C GLN A 309 -32.50 -10.90 -1.77
N ASP A 310 -32.01 -11.68 -0.81
CA ASP A 310 -32.36 -13.10 -0.68
C ASP A 310 -33.85 -13.27 -0.37
N ALA A 311 -34.41 -12.42 0.50
CA ALA A 311 -35.85 -12.39 0.78
C ALA A 311 -36.68 -12.06 -0.47
N TYR A 312 -36.23 -11.08 -1.27
CA TYR A 312 -36.89 -10.72 -2.53
C TYR A 312 -36.87 -11.88 -3.54
N LEU A 313 -35.74 -12.56 -3.69
CA LEU A 313 -35.62 -13.73 -4.56
C LEU A 313 -36.55 -14.88 -4.12
N ALA A 314 -36.66 -15.12 -2.81
CA ALA A 314 -37.57 -16.11 -2.25
C ALA A 314 -39.04 -15.79 -2.56
N GLU A 315 -39.46 -14.52 -2.41
CA GLU A 315 -40.81 -14.07 -2.75
C GLU A 315 -41.13 -14.26 -4.25
N ILE A 316 -40.18 -13.94 -5.14
CA ILE A 316 -40.34 -14.20 -6.59
C ILE A 316 -40.50 -15.70 -6.87
N GLN A 317 -39.69 -16.55 -6.24
CA GLN A 317 -39.74 -18.00 -6.44
C GLN A 317 -41.06 -18.59 -5.95
N LEU A 318 -41.53 -18.17 -4.77
CA LEU A 318 -42.81 -18.59 -4.20
C LEU A 318 -43.98 -18.19 -5.11
N LYS A 319 -43.95 -16.98 -5.69
CA LYS A 319 -44.95 -16.56 -6.68
C LYS A 319 -44.92 -17.40 -7.96
N LYS A 320 -43.74 -17.71 -8.51
CA LYS A 320 -43.61 -18.60 -9.69
C LYS A 320 -44.16 -20.00 -9.40
N SER A 321 -43.85 -20.55 -8.23
CA SER A 321 -44.40 -21.82 -7.73
C SER A 321 -45.94 -21.75 -7.63
N ASN A 322 -46.48 -20.70 -7.02
CA ASN A 322 -47.93 -20.53 -6.86
C ASN A 322 -48.65 -20.27 -8.19
N GLN A 323 -47.98 -19.68 -9.19
CA GLN A 323 -48.51 -19.58 -10.56
C GLN A 323 -48.54 -20.93 -11.29
N GLN A 324 -47.57 -21.82 -11.04
CA GLN A 324 -47.62 -23.21 -11.51
C GLN A 324 -48.71 -24.04 -10.81
N GLY A 325 -49.12 -23.68 -9.59
CA GLY A 325 -50.22 -24.31 -8.84
C GLY A 325 -51.59 -23.65 -8.99
N SER A 326 -51.74 -22.63 -9.85
CA SER A 326 -53.01 -21.90 -9.99
C SER A 326 -54.08 -22.72 -10.73
N CYS A 327 -55.36 -22.42 -10.49
CA CYS A 327 -56.49 -22.99 -11.25
C CYS A 327 -56.29 -22.91 -12.76
N THR A 328 -55.54 -21.93 -13.29
CA THR A 328 -55.25 -21.79 -14.72
C THR A 328 -54.24 -22.83 -15.22
N ALA A 329 -53.30 -23.27 -14.38
CA ALA A 329 -52.34 -24.34 -14.69
C ALA A 329 -53.01 -25.72 -14.58
N LEU A 330 -53.85 -25.90 -13.55
CA LEU A 330 -54.74 -27.06 -13.44
C LEU A 330 -55.74 -27.12 -14.61
N TRP A 331 -56.31 -25.99 -15.03
CA TRP A 331 -57.19 -25.92 -16.21
C TRP A 331 -56.46 -26.23 -17.51
N LYS A 332 -55.22 -25.76 -17.71
CA LYS A 332 -54.40 -26.12 -18.89
C LYS A 332 -54.03 -27.60 -18.90
N GLN A 333 -53.70 -28.19 -17.75
CA GLN A 333 -53.49 -29.63 -17.64
C GLN A 333 -54.78 -30.41 -17.94
N LEU A 334 -55.93 -29.96 -17.42
CA LEU A 334 -57.23 -30.56 -17.70
C LEU A 334 -57.63 -30.44 -19.18
N LEU A 335 -57.42 -29.28 -19.81
CA LEU A 335 -57.70 -29.05 -21.24
C LEU A 335 -56.78 -29.89 -22.14
N SER A 336 -55.51 -30.05 -21.77
CA SER A 336 -54.58 -30.95 -22.47
C SER A 336 -54.96 -32.43 -22.34
N LEU A 337 -55.57 -32.82 -21.21
CA LEU A 337 -56.07 -34.19 -20.97
C LEU A 337 -57.36 -34.50 -21.74
N VAL A 338 -58.15 -33.47 -22.09
CA VAL A 338 -59.45 -33.61 -22.78
C VAL A 338 -59.33 -33.30 -24.29
N GLY A 339 -58.13 -32.97 -24.79
CA GLY A 339 -57.87 -32.77 -26.22
C GLY A 339 -58.53 -31.53 -26.81
N LEU A 340 -58.76 -30.50 -25.98
CA LEU A 340 -59.23 -29.18 -26.41
C LEU A 340 -58.07 -28.21 -26.21
N GLU A 341 -57.20 -28.11 -27.22
CA GLU A 341 -56.28 -26.96 -27.34
C GLU A 341 -57.01 -25.73 -27.87
#